data_AF-A0A2D5T467-F1
#
_entry.id   AF-A0A2D5T467-F1
#
_cell.length_a   1.000
_cell.length_b   1.000
_cell.length_c   1.000
_cell.angle_alpha   90.00
_cell.angle_beta   90.00
_cell.angle_gamma   90.00
#
_symmetry.space_group_name_H-M   'P 1'
#
loop_
_entity.id
_entity.type
_entity.pdbx_description
1 polymer ?
#
loop_
_entity_poly.entity_id
_entity_poly.type
_entity_poly.pdbx_seq_one_letter_code
_entity_poly.pdbx_strand_id
1 'polypeptide(L)'
;MKCKTLIIAAATFIITTASSQQAVAASTQQVQGQTFYEVLCHDANTHRLISRYIWDSYDEAQIDLSTCEFMGGVGSLSIGRR
;
A
#
# COMPACT_ATOMS: atom_id res chain seq x y z
N MET A 1 49.97 0.99 -4.84
CA MET A 1 48.58 0.50 -5.03
C MET A 1 47.65 1.70 -4.86
N LYS A 2 46.84 2.05 -5.86
CA LYS A 2 45.96 3.24 -5.81
C LYS A 2 44.57 2.80 -5.34
N CYS A 3 44.20 3.11 -4.09
CA CYS A 3 42.83 2.98 -3.63
C CYS A 3 41.94 3.94 -4.42
N LYS A 4 41.00 3.41 -5.19
CA LYS A 4 39.94 4.21 -5.82
C LYS A 4 38.77 4.27 -4.85
N THR A 5 38.50 5.47 -4.34
CA THR A 5 37.33 5.76 -3.50
C THR A 5 36.06 5.54 -4.29
N LEU A 6 35.20 4.64 -3.81
CA LEU A 6 33.87 4.41 -4.37
C LEU A 6 32.92 5.44 -3.75
N ILE A 7 32.49 6.43 -4.53
CA ILE A 7 31.46 7.38 -4.12
C ILE A 7 30.10 6.74 -4.43
N ILE A 8 29.42 6.26 -3.40
CA ILE A 8 28.05 5.74 -3.52
C ILE A 8 27.11 6.93 -3.33
N ALA A 9 26.58 7.48 -4.43
CA ALA A 9 25.53 8.48 -4.38
C ALA A 9 24.21 7.77 -4.03
N ALA A 10 23.75 7.93 -2.78
CA ALA A 10 22.44 7.45 -2.37
C ALA A 10 21.35 8.38 -2.94
N ALA A 11 20.64 7.94 -3.97
CA ALA A 11 19.48 8.65 -4.48
C ALA A 11 18.30 8.43 -3.51
N THR A 12 17.99 9.44 -2.71
CA THR A 12 16.80 9.45 -1.85
C THR A 12 15.60 9.83 -2.70
N PHE A 13 14.72 8.88 -3.00
CA PHE A 13 13.45 9.17 -3.67
C PHE A 13 12.40 9.54 -2.63
N ILE A 14 11.98 10.80 -2.64
CA ILE A 14 10.85 11.29 -1.86
C ILE A 14 9.58 10.86 -2.59
N ILE A 15 8.86 9.87 -2.06
CA ILE A 15 7.54 9.51 -2.57
C ILE A 15 6.54 10.55 -2.05
N THR A 16 6.29 11.60 -2.83
CA THR A 16 5.18 12.52 -2.59
C THR A 16 3.87 11.83 -2.97
N THR A 17 2.99 11.61 -1.99
CA THR A 17 1.63 11.11 -2.18
C THR A 17 0.75 12.16 -2.87
N ALA A 18 0.88 12.27 -4.19
CA ALA A 18 0.00 13.11 -5.01
C ALA A 18 -1.28 12.33 -5.37
N SER A 19 -2.34 12.59 -4.59
CA SER A 19 -3.77 12.51 -4.95
C SER A 19 -4.22 11.42 -5.94
N SER A 20 -4.68 10.28 -5.42
CA SER A 20 -5.64 9.39 -6.09
C SER A 20 -7.08 9.74 -5.69
N GLN A 21 -7.49 11.00 -5.93
CA GLN A 21 -8.91 11.39 -5.87
C GLN A 21 -9.52 11.23 -7.26
N GLN A 22 -9.72 9.99 -7.73
CA GLN A 22 -10.61 9.76 -8.86
C GLN A 22 -11.09 8.30 -8.88
N ALA A 23 -12.41 8.16 -8.85
CA ALA A 23 -13.23 6.93 -8.86
C ALA A 23 -13.09 6.10 -7.56
N VAL A 24 -14.13 5.91 -6.74
CA VAL A 24 -15.45 5.39 -7.11
C VAL A 24 -16.49 5.96 -6.15
N ALA A 25 -17.47 6.71 -6.69
CA ALA A 25 -18.74 6.96 -6.01
C ALA A 25 -19.58 5.68 -6.11
N ALA A 26 -19.44 4.77 -5.17
CA ALA A 26 -20.35 3.64 -5.01
C ALA A 26 -20.56 3.37 -3.52
N SER A 27 -21.69 3.90 -3.01
CA SER A 27 -22.38 3.45 -1.80
C SER A 27 -21.52 3.32 -0.53
N THR A 28 -21.29 4.43 0.16
CA THR A 28 -21.06 4.37 1.62
C THR A 28 -22.02 5.31 2.30
N GLN A 29 -23.12 4.72 2.76
CA GLN A 29 -23.99 5.29 3.78
C GLN A 29 -23.11 5.71 4.96
N GLN A 30 -23.21 6.98 5.35
CA GLN A 30 -22.47 7.57 6.46
C GLN A 30 -22.68 6.75 7.75
N VAL A 31 -21.61 6.15 8.26
CA VAL A 31 -21.55 5.73 9.67
C VAL A 31 -20.30 6.38 10.27
N GLN A 32 -20.55 7.34 11.15
CA GLN A 32 -19.55 8.16 11.81
C GLN A 32 -18.59 7.31 12.66
N GLY A 33 -17.28 7.45 12.43
CA GLY A 33 -16.23 7.09 13.38
C GLY A 33 -15.66 5.68 13.28
N GLN A 34 -15.98 4.90 12.23
CA GLN A 34 -15.46 3.54 12.11
C GLN A 34 -14.00 3.55 11.60
N THR A 35 -13.12 2.85 12.32
CA THR A 35 -11.76 2.58 11.86
C THR A 35 -11.84 1.54 10.77
N PHE A 36 -11.25 1.81 9.61
CA PHE A 36 -11.17 0.86 8.51
C PHE A 36 -9.71 0.55 8.20
N TYR A 37 -9.47 -0.65 7.70
CA TYR A 37 -8.17 -1.18 7.33
C TYR A 37 -8.16 -1.40 5.83
N GLU A 38 -7.24 -0.76 5.13
CA GLU A 38 -7.12 -0.85 3.69
C GLU A 38 -5.86 -1.60 3.30
N VAL A 39 -6.04 -2.69 2.56
CA VAL A 39 -4.96 -3.50 2.00
C VAL A 39 -4.83 -3.17 0.52
N LEU A 40 -3.64 -2.77 0.09
CA LEU A 40 -3.30 -2.57 -1.31
C LEU A 40 -2.27 -3.63 -1.72
N CYS A 41 -2.62 -4.45 -2.71
CA CYS A 41 -1.72 -5.45 -3.27
C CYS A 41 -1.16 -4.97 -4.61
N HIS A 42 0.17 -4.97 -4.72
CA HIS A 42 0.88 -4.55 -5.91
C HIS A 42 1.60 -5.72 -6.56
N ASP A 43 1.74 -5.68 -7.88
CA ASP A 43 2.62 -6.58 -8.61
C ASP A 43 4.08 -6.35 -8.18
N ALA A 44 4.79 -7.40 -7.77
CA ALA A 44 6.16 -7.23 -7.26
C ALA A 44 7.17 -6.75 -8.31
N ASN A 45 6.91 -6.96 -9.60
CA ASN A 45 7.83 -6.60 -10.67
C ASN A 45 7.56 -5.18 -11.19
N THR A 46 6.28 -4.85 -11.37
CA THR A 46 5.82 -3.61 -12.01
C THR A 46 5.36 -2.55 -11.01
N HIS A 47 5.19 -2.92 -9.73
CA HIS A 47 4.65 -2.10 -8.65
C HIS A 47 3.24 -1.54 -8.93
N ARG A 48 2.55 -2.09 -9.93
CA ARG A 48 1.18 -1.69 -10.29
C ARG A 48 0.20 -2.26 -9.27
N LEU A 49 -0.78 -1.45 -8.85
CA LEU A 49 -1.89 -1.91 -8.02
C LEU A 49 -2.70 -2.99 -8.77
N ILE A 50 -2.79 -4.18 -8.17
CA ILE A 50 -3.57 -5.31 -8.69
C ILE A 50 -4.92 -5.40 -7.96
N SER A 51 -4.92 -5.25 -6.63
CA SER A 51 -6.14 -5.33 -5.84
C SER A 51 -6.12 -4.38 -4.64
N ARG A 52 -7.33 -4.02 -4.19
CA ARG A 52 -7.58 -3.17 -3.03
C ARG A 52 -8.74 -3.76 -2.24
N TYR A 53 -8.53 -3.98 -0.95
CA TYR A 53 -9.54 -4.47 -0.03
C TYR A 53 -9.69 -3.51 1.14
N ILE A 54 -10.91 -3.37 1.63
CA ILE A 54 -11.24 -2.53 2.79
C ILE A 54 -11.98 -3.42 3.77
N TRP A 55 -11.46 -3.47 4.99
CA TRP A 55 -11.93 -4.28 6.09
C TRP A 55 -12.29 -3.41 7.27
N ASP A 56 -13.31 -3.81 8.02
CA ASP A 56 -13.62 -3.22 9.33
C ASP A 56 -12.87 -3.95 10.46
N SER A 57 -12.22 -5.08 10.15
CA SER A 57 -11.40 -5.89 11.05
C SER A 57 -9.92 -5.86 10.68
N TYR A 58 -9.05 -5.69 11.67
CA TYR A 58 -7.59 -5.75 11.48
C TYR A 58 -7.11 -7.15 11.10
N ASP A 59 -7.72 -8.18 11.69
CA ASP A 59 -7.29 -9.57 11.49
C ASP A 59 -7.59 -10.04 10.06
N GLU A 60 -8.75 -9.65 9.51
CA GLU A 60 -9.10 -9.94 8.12
C GLU A 60 -8.15 -9.21 7.15
N ALA A 61 -7.83 -7.95 7.44
CA ALA A 61 -6.85 -7.20 6.66
C ALA A 61 -5.43 -7.82 6.68
N GLN A 62 -5.01 -8.37 7.83
CA GLN A 62 -3.73 -9.08 7.96
C GLN A 62 -3.69 -10.38 7.14
N ILE A 63 -4.80 -11.12 7.10
CA ILE A 63 -4.91 -12.34 6.28
C ILE A 63 -4.77 -12.00 4.79
N ASP A 64 -5.44 -10.96 4.32
CA ASP A 64 -5.36 -10.50 2.93
C ASP A 64 -3.97 -9.97 2.57
N LEU A 65 -3.35 -9.22 3.49
CA LEU A 65 -1.97 -8.75 3.31
C LEU A 65 -1.02 -9.94 3.13
N SER A 66 -1.11 -10.92 4.01
CA SER A 66 -0.29 -12.15 3.96
C SER A 66 -0.56 -12.96 2.69
N THR A 67 -1.81 -12.99 2.23
CA THR A 67 -2.21 -13.67 0.99
C THR A 67 -1.61 -12.99 -0.24
N CYS A 68 -1.63 -11.66 -0.28
CA CYS A 68 -0.97 -10.89 -1.34
C CYS A 68 0.52 -11.23 -1.44
N GLU A 69 1.23 -11.25 -0.30
CA GLU A 69 2.65 -11.55 -0.25
C GLU A 69 2.95 -13.02 -0.62
N PHE A 70 2.10 -13.95 -0.18
CA PHE A 70 2.21 -15.38 -0.54
C PHE A 70 2.08 -15.61 -2.05
N MET A 71 1.23 -14.83 -2.73
CA MET A 71 1.04 -14.90 -4.18
C MET A 71 2.17 -14.22 -4.98
N GLY A 72 3.23 -13.73 -4.31
CA GLY A 72 4.33 -13.04 -4.95
C GLY A 72 4.03 -11.57 -5.27
N GLY A 73 3.01 -10.98 -4.64
CA GLY A 73 2.76 -9.55 -4.64
C GLY A 73 3.49 -8.82 -3.52
N VAL A 74 3.37 -7.49 -3.52
CA VAL A 74 3.81 -6.62 -2.42
C VAL A 74 2.57 -5.98 -1.81
N GLY A 75 2.30 -6.32 -0.56
CA GLY A 75 1.17 -5.79 0.19
C GLY A 75 1.53 -4.50 0.94
N SER A 76 0.55 -3.61 1.11
CA SER A 76 0.61 -2.53 2.09
C SER A 76 -0.70 -2.41 2.85
N LEU A 77 -0.60 -2.14 4.15
CA LEU A 77 -1.74 -1.97 5.05
C LEU A 77 -1.78 -0.52 5.54
N SER A 78 -2.91 0.13 5.33
CA SER A 78 -3.18 1.47 5.85
C SER A 78 -4.41 1.44 6.76
N ILE A 79 -4.40 2.34 7.75
CA ILE A 79 -5.49 2.46 8.73
C ILE A 79 -6.08 3.85 8.56
N GLY A 80 -7.39 3.90 8.36
CA GLY A 80 -8.14 5.15 8.22
C GLY A 80 -9.27 5.24 9.22
N ARG A 81 -9.80 6.46 9.37
CA ARG A 81 -11.04 6.74 10.10
C ARG A 81 -11.97 7.50 9.16
N ARG A 82 -13.26 7.12 9.13
CA ARG A 82 -14.31 7.80 8.32
C ARG A 82 -15.33 8.49 9.20
#